data_AF-A0A3N9VK78-F1
#
_entry.id   AF-A0A3N9VK78-F1
#
_cell.length_a   1.000
_cell.length_b   1.000
_cell.length_c   1.000
_cell.angle_alpha   90.00
_cell.angle_beta   90.00
_cell.angle_gamma   90.00
#
_symmetry.space_group_name_H-M   'P 1'
#
loop_
_entity.id
_entity.type
_entity.pdbx_description
1 polymer ?
#
loop_
_entity_poly.entity_id
_entity_poly.type
_entity_poly.pdbx_seq_one_letter_code
_entity_poly.pdbx_strand_id
1 'polypeptide(L)'
;MDKSSFNSLLGPGSSLVLLDPAFLEPNSSKDLTMTLQFDSEMDAASIMNVTNWSISKASGGTGGYYNNGYTPHPENEINFNPIPKSVMYDAVNLRATVTFSLSQNADGDGVIDPSHLVFKFNGTDAYGKQMDPTADEYNGFAKEAF
;
A
#
# COMPACT_ATOMS: atom_id res chain seq x y z
N MET A 1 0.63 -5.38 -18.85
CA MET A 1 -0.03 -4.82 -17.66
C MET A 1 0.56 -5.57 -16.49
N ASP A 2 1.51 -4.98 -15.79
CA ASP A 2 1.93 -5.53 -14.50
C ASP A 2 0.81 -5.23 -13.52
N LYS A 3 0.04 -6.26 -13.18
CA LYS A 3 -1.14 -6.16 -12.32
C LYS A 3 -0.65 -6.29 -10.88
N SER A 4 -1.01 -5.34 -10.02
CA SER A 4 -0.81 -5.43 -8.56
C SER A 4 -1.28 -6.80 -8.05
N SER A 5 -0.46 -7.48 -7.26
CA SER A 5 -0.92 -8.70 -6.57
C SER A 5 -1.78 -8.36 -5.36
N PHE A 6 -1.61 -7.16 -4.80
CA PHE A 6 -2.47 -6.65 -3.74
C PHE A 6 -3.84 -6.22 -4.28
N ASN A 7 -4.91 -6.73 -3.67
CA ASN A 7 -6.27 -6.35 -4.02
C ASN A 7 -6.79 -5.24 -3.09
N SER A 8 -6.62 -3.99 -3.49
CA SER A 8 -7.11 -2.81 -2.77
C SER A 8 -8.62 -2.61 -2.82
N LEU A 9 -9.38 -3.46 -3.51
CA LEU A 9 -10.85 -3.36 -3.57
C LEU A 9 -11.56 -4.09 -2.42
N LEU A 10 -10.81 -4.84 -1.62
CA LEU A 10 -11.34 -5.52 -0.43
C LEU A 10 -11.55 -4.50 0.70
N GLY A 11 -12.69 -4.60 1.37
CA GLY A 11 -13.09 -3.66 2.42
C GLY A 11 -12.60 -4.03 3.82
N PRO A 12 -13.13 -3.35 4.85
CA PRO A 12 -12.86 -3.59 6.26
C PRO A 12 -12.94 -5.05 6.69
N GLY A 13 -12.02 -5.49 7.54
CA GLY A 13 -12.05 -6.83 8.14
C GLY A 13 -11.88 -7.97 7.14
N SER A 14 -11.30 -7.71 5.97
CA SER A 14 -11.06 -8.75 4.96
C SER A 14 -9.97 -9.71 5.44
N SER A 15 -10.25 -11.01 5.37
CA SER A 15 -9.27 -12.05 5.69
C SER A 15 -8.06 -11.96 4.75
N LEU A 16 -6.86 -12.12 5.30
CA LEU A 16 -5.62 -12.14 4.51
C LEU A 16 -5.63 -13.20 3.41
N VAL A 17 -6.34 -14.32 3.60
CA VAL A 17 -6.46 -15.40 2.61
C VAL A 17 -7.09 -14.92 1.31
N LEU A 18 -7.89 -13.85 1.34
CA LEU A 18 -8.46 -13.22 0.14
C LEU A 18 -7.43 -12.41 -0.66
N LEU A 19 -6.30 -12.06 -0.06
CA LEU A 19 -5.17 -11.42 -0.74
C LEU A 19 -4.22 -12.46 -1.35
N ASP A 20 -3.88 -13.50 -0.60
CA ASP A 20 -3.05 -14.61 -1.08
C ASP A 20 -3.35 -15.91 -0.29
N PRO A 21 -3.53 -17.07 -0.94
CA PRO A 21 -3.82 -18.33 -0.26
C PRO A 21 -2.70 -18.82 0.67
N ALA A 22 -1.46 -18.33 0.54
CA ALA A 22 -0.38 -18.64 1.47
C ALA A 22 -0.71 -18.26 2.92
N PHE A 23 -1.61 -17.30 3.12
CA PHE A 23 -2.06 -16.86 4.44
C PHE A 23 -3.00 -17.85 5.16
N LEU A 24 -3.31 -19.00 4.55
CA LEU A 24 -3.95 -20.13 5.25
C LEU A 24 -3.04 -20.69 6.35
N GLU A 25 -1.72 -20.56 6.19
CA GLU A 25 -0.75 -21.02 7.17
C GLU A 25 -0.52 -19.93 8.24
N PRO A 26 -0.70 -20.23 9.54
CA PRO A 26 -0.38 -19.29 10.60
C PRO A 26 1.08 -18.82 10.57
N ASN A 27 1.33 -17.58 10.96
CA ASN A 27 2.65 -16.92 10.93
C ASN A 27 3.33 -16.87 9.54
N SER A 28 2.63 -17.22 8.46
CA SER A 28 3.16 -17.06 7.11
C SER A 28 3.37 -15.58 6.78
N SER A 29 4.28 -15.31 5.85
CA SER A 29 4.53 -13.97 5.33
C SER A 29 4.59 -14.00 3.83
N LYS A 30 4.01 -12.99 3.18
CA LYS A 30 3.97 -12.87 1.73
C LYS A 30 4.29 -11.46 1.29
N ASP A 31 5.15 -11.37 0.27
CA ASP A 31 5.38 -10.13 -0.46
C ASP A 31 4.24 -9.90 -1.46
N LEU A 32 3.62 -8.72 -1.36
CA LEU A 32 2.58 -8.24 -2.27
C LEU A 32 3.09 -7.00 -2.99
N THR A 33 2.49 -6.72 -4.15
CA THR A 33 2.86 -5.57 -4.98
C THR A 33 1.68 -4.64 -5.20
N MET A 34 1.95 -3.34 -5.13
CA MET A 34 1.07 -2.26 -5.55
C MET A 34 1.74 -1.48 -6.68
N THR A 35 1.08 -1.40 -7.83
CA THR A 35 1.53 -0.56 -8.95
C THR A 35 0.81 0.77 -8.93
N LEU A 36 1.59 1.85 -8.95
CA LEU A 36 1.16 3.24 -8.89
C LEU A 36 1.56 3.93 -10.19
N GLN A 37 0.62 4.63 -10.80
CA GLN A 37 0.85 5.46 -11.98
C GLN A 37 1.16 6.88 -11.53
N PHE A 38 2.10 7.54 -12.19
CA PHE A 38 2.34 8.98 -12.11
C PHE A 38 1.87 9.66 -13.40
N ASP A 39 1.47 10.93 -13.29
CA ASP A 39 1.09 11.79 -14.41
C ASP A 39 2.26 12.48 -15.12
N SER A 40 3.46 12.43 -14.52
CA SER A 40 4.64 13.19 -14.91
C SER A 40 5.95 12.43 -14.66
N GLU A 41 7.04 12.93 -15.24
CA GLU A 41 8.37 12.31 -15.13
C GLU A 41 8.94 12.47 -13.70
N MET A 42 9.25 11.33 -13.08
CA MET A 42 9.81 11.28 -11.73
C MET A 42 11.33 11.08 -11.72
N ASP A 43 12.01 11.54 -10.66
CA ASP A 43 13.39 11.16 -10.41
C ASP A 43 13.44 9.68 -10.00
N ALA A 44 14.00 8.85 -10.86
CA ALA A 44 14.09 7.42 -10.66
C ALA A 44 14.82 7.04 -9.36
N ALA A 45 15.89 7.77 -8.98
CA ALA A 45 16.60 7.50 -7.74
C ALA A 45 15.74 7.83 -6.51
N SER A 46 14.96 8.91 -6.61
CA SER A 46 14.01 9.34 -5.59
C SER A 46 12.87 8.33 -5.42
N ILE A 47 12.31 7.83 -6.52
CA ILE A 47 11.25 6.80 -6.52
C ILE A 47 11.76 5.48 -5.95
N MET A 48 12.94 5.02 -6.35
CA MET A 48 13.47 3.74 -5.90
C MET A 48 14.00 3.77 -4.46
N ASN A 49 14.13 4.96 -3.85
CA ASN A 49 14.48 5.09 -2.45
C ASN A 49 13.28 4.81 -1.54
N VAL A 50 13.27 3.65 -0.89
CA VAL A 50 12.19 3.20 0.02
C VAL A 50 11.92 4.17 1.18
N THR A 51 12.89 5.01 1.59
CA THR A 51 12.67 5.97 2.68
C THR A 51 11.81 7.18 2.26
N ASN A 52 11.59 7.36 0.96
CA ASN A 52 10.65 8.36 0.42
C ASN A 52 9.21 7.82 0.40
N TRP A 53 9.00 6.57 0.80
CA TRP A 53 7.70 5.91 0.78
C TRP A 53 7.21 5.60 2.18
N SER A 54 5.89 5.65 2.34
CA SER A 54 5.24 5.11 3.53
C SER A 54 3.92 4.42 3.17
N ILE A 55 3.60 3.39 3.95
CA ILE A 55 2.36 2.63 3.91
C ILE A 55 1.69 2.83 5.26
N SER A 56 0.43 3.27 5.25
CA SER A 56 -0.29 3.57 6.48
C SER A 56 -1.77 3.20 6.38
N LYS A 57 -2.40 3.10 7.55
CA LYS A 57 -3.86 3.00 7.67
C LYS A 57 -4.44 4.40 7.46
N ALA A 58 -5.51 4.54 6.66
CA ALA A 58 -6.17 5.81 6.43
C ALA A 58 -6.67 6.44 7.76
N SER A 59 -6.51 7.75 7.89
CA SER A 59 -6.77 8.50 9.13
C SER A 59 -7.81 9.63 8.97
N GLY A 60 -8.59 9.60 7.89
CA GLY A 60 -9.61 10.60 7.54
C GLY A 60 -9.39 11.19 6.14
N GLY A 61 -10.08 12.30 5.85
CA GLY A 61 -9.97 12.99 4.56
C GLY A 61 -10.73 12.30 3.41
N THR A 62 -10.28 12.51 2.18
CA THR A 62 -10.81 11.85 0.97
C THR A 62 -10.68 10.34 1.06
N GLY A 63 -9.64 9.88 1.75
CA GLY A 63 -9.32 8.49 1.97
C GLY A 63 -10.16 7.76 3.01
N GLY A 64 -11.07 8.43 3.70
CA GLY A 64 -11.88 7.84 4.76
C GLY A 64 -11.06 7.42 5.99
N TYR A 65 -11.73 6.75 6.93
CA TYR A 65 -11.08 6.17 8.10
C TYR A 65 -10.89 4.68 7.90
N TYR A 66 -9.72 4.15 8.26
CA TYR A 66 -9.48 2.71 8.26
C TYR A 66 -10.54 1.95 9.06
N ASN A 67 -11.02 0.82 8.52
CA ASN A 67 -12.16 0.08 9.03
C ASN A 67 -13.43 0.95 9.23
N ASN A 68 -13.62 1.97 8.39
CA ASN A 68 -14.68 2.99 8.56
C ASN A 68 -14.68 3.66 9.95
N GLY A 69 -13.53 3.73 10.61
CA GLY A 69 -13.37 4.30 11.95
C GLY A 69 -13.73 3.35 13.10
N TYR A 70 -14.08 2.09 12.81
CA TYR A 70 -14.38 1.09 13.83
C TYR A 70 -13.85 -0.30 13.46
N THR A 71 -12.90 -0.81 14.24
CA THR A 71 -12.36 -2.16 14.09
C THR A 71 -13.10 -3.13 15.01
N PRO A 72 -14.03 -3.96 14.51
CA PRO A 72 -14.50 -5.12 15.25
C PRO A 72 -13.35 -6.14 15.34
N HIS A 73 -13.15 -6.75 16.50
CA HIS A 73 -12.08 -7.74 16.73
C HIS A 73 -10.66 -7.23 16.45
N PRO A 74 -10.19 -6.18 17.17
CA PRO A 74 -8.83 -5.68 17.00
C PRO A 74 -7.75 -6.72 17.27
N GLU A 75 -8.06 -7.79 18.00
CA GLU A 75 -7.18 -8.95 18.20
C GLU A 75 -6.83 -9.68 16.89
N ASN A 76 -7.68 -9.60 15.87
CA ASN A 76 -7.45 -10.23 14.56
C ASN A 76 -6.74 -9.30 13.57
N GLU A 77 -6.61 -8.01 13.87
CA GLU A 77 -5.94 -7.07 12.95
C GLU A 77 -4.45 -7.34 12.86
N ILE A 78 -3.96 -7.51 11.63
CA ILE A 78 -2.53 -7.67 11.43
C ILE A 78 -1.79 -6.34 11.57
N ASN A 79 -0.51 -6.46 11.93
CA ASN A 79 0.46 -5.37 11.82
C ASN A 79 1.30 -5.58 10.56
N PHE A 80 1.76 -4.49 9.96
CA PHE A 80 2.63 -4.50 8.79
C PHE A 80 3.71 -3.43 8.90
N ASN A 81 4.80 -3.60 8.16
CA ASN A 81 5.87 -2.62 8.13
C ASN A 81 5.41 -1.38 7.32
N PRO A 82 5.48 -0.16 7.88
CA PRO A 82 5.10 1.05 7.15
C PRO A 82 6.10 1.41 6.04
N ILE A 83 7.29 0.82 6.01
CA ILE A 83 8.28 1.06 4.96
C ILE A 83 8.24 -0.13 3.99
N PRO A 84 8.10 0.11 2.67
CA PRO A 84 8.11 -0.97 1.70
C PRO A 84 9.47 -1.69 1.67
N LYS A 85 9.43 -2.94 1.24
CA LYS A 85 10.62 -3.78 1.09
C LYS A 85 11.49 -3.33 -0.08
N SER A 86 10.86 -2.94 -1.18
CA SER A 86 11.51 -2.39 -2.37
C SER A 86 10.52 -1.60 -3.22
N VAL A 87 11.06 -0.72 -4.07
CA VAL A 87 10.30 -0.02 -5.11
C VAL A 87 11.06 -0.12 -6.41
N MET A 88 10.38 -0.57 -7.47
CA MET A 88 10.89 -0.54 -8.84
C MET A 88 10.20 0.56 -9.62
N TYR A 89 10.92 1.22 -10.53
CA TYR A 89 10.36 2.28 -11.36
C TYR A 89 10.53 1.96 -12.85
N ASP A 90 9.42 1.98 -13.58
CA ASP A 90 9.38 1.98 -15.03
C ASP A 90 9.17 3.41 -15.52
N ALA A 91 10.27 4.07 -15.87
CA ALA A 91 10.26 5.45 -16.36
C ALA A 91 9.61 5.61 -17.75
N VAL A 92 9.46 4.52 -18.52
CA VAL A 92 8.80 4.58 -19.84
C VAL A 92 7.29 4.67 -19.67
N ASN A 93 6.74 3.93 -18.71
CA ASN A 93 5.31 3.92 -18.42
C ASN A 93 4.92 4.83 -17.23
N LEU A 94 5.89 5.51 -16.61
CA LEU A 94 5.72 6.35 -15.42
C LEU A 94 5.04 5.58 -14.26
N ARG A 95 5.55 4.38 -13.97
CA ARG A 95 4.95 3.48 -12.96
C ARG A 95 5.94 3.07 -11.90
N ALA A 96 5.56 3.21 -10.63
CA ALA A 96 6.24 2.56 -9.53
C ALA A 96 5.54 1.24 -9.18
N THR A 97 6.31 0.18 -8.93
CA THR A 97 5.83 -1.05 -8.30
C THR A 97 6.42 -1.14 -6.90
N VAL A 98 5.58 -0.90 -5.91
CA VAL A 98 5.91 -0.95 -4.49
C VAL A 98 5.71 -2.37 -3.99
N THR A 99 6.76 -2.99 -3.46
CA THR A 99 6.72 -4.33 -2.85
C THR A 99 6.73 -4.20 -1.34
N PHE A 100 5.80 -4.84 -0.65
CA PHE A 100 5.69 -4.84 0.81
C PHE A 100 5.25 -6.20 1.33
N SER A 101 5.55 -6.50 2.58
CA SER A 101 5.25 -7.79 3.19
C SER A 101 4.08 -7.65 4.17
N LEU A 102 3.11 -8.55 4.06
CA LEU A 102 2.13 -8.79 5.12
C LEU A 102 2.44 -10.12 5.79
N SER A 103 2.11 -10.22 7.08
CA SER A 103 2.31 -11.44 7.86
C SER A 103 1.00 -11.85 8.53
N GLN A 104 0.68 -13.13 8.44
CA GLN A 104 -0.43 -13.74 9.15
C GLN A 104 -0.14 -13.76 10.66
N ASN A 105 -1.20 -13.68 11.47
CA ASN A 105 -1.11 -13.86 12.92
C ASN A 105 -0.91 -15.35 13.30
N ALA A 106 -0.77 -15.62 14.59
CA ALA A 106 -0.51 -16.96 15.09
C ALA A 106 -1.75 -17.88 15.05
N ASP A 107 -2.95 -17.30 14.98
CA ASP A 107 -4.22 -18.02 14.97
C ASP A 107 -4.70 -18.33 13.54
N GLY A 108 -4.09 -17.73 12.51
CA GLY A 108 -4.40 -17.96 11.10
C GLY A 108 -5.65 -17.23 10.61
N ASP A 109 -6.19 -16.31 11.40
CA ASP A 109 -7.47 -15.62 11.15
C ASP A 109 -7.32 -14.10 10.98
N GLY A 110 -6.11 -13.65 10.66
CA GLY A 110 -5.79 -12.25 10.52
C GLY A 110 -6.65 -11.54 9.47
N VAL A 111 -6.99 -10.30 9.78
CA VAL A 111 -7.77 -9.40 8.93
C VAL A 111 -7.06 -8.07 8.69
N ILE A 112 -7.44 -7.41 7.61
CA ILE A 112 -6.97 -6.08 7.21
C ILE A 112 -8.07 -5.37 6.42
N ASP A 113 -7.95 -4.06 6.25
CA ASP A 113 -8.76 -3.25 5.34
C ASP A 113 -7.92 -2.77 4.14
N PRO A 114 -7.87 -3.53 3.04
CA PRO A 114 -7.06 -3.17 1.88
C PRO A 114 -7.46 -1.86 1.22
N SER A 115 -8.74 -1.53 1.21
CA SER A 115 -9.26 -0.31 0.59
C SER A 115 -8.84 0.96 1.33
N HIS A 116 -8.54 0.85 2.62
CA HIS A 116 -8.09 1.99 3.43
C HIS A 116 -6.60 1.93 3.77
N LEU A 117 -5.79 1.21 2.98
CA LEU A 117 -4.34 1.41 2.98
C LEU A 117 -3.96 2.60 2.09
N VAL A 118 -3.05 3.42 2.61
CA VAL A 118 -2.53 4.62 1.95
C VAL A 118 -1.06 4.41 1.64
N PHE A 119 -0.69 4.56 0.37
CA PHE A 119 0.69 4.57 -0.10
C PHE A 119 1.07 6.00 -0.43
N LYS A 120 2.06 6.54 0.27
CA LYS A 120 2.47 7.94 0.15
C LYS A 120 3.91 8.05 -0.33
N PHE A 121 4.15 8.97 -1.26
CA PHE A 121 5.47 9.29 -1.78
C PHE A 121 5.83 10.74 -1.44
N ASN A 122 7.03 10.96 -0.91
CA ASN A 122 7.55 12.28 -0.53
C ASN A 122 8.96 12.51 -1.11
N GLY A 123 9.19 12.01 -2.32
CA GLY A 123 10.42 12.26 -3.05
C GLY A 123 10.29 13.46 -3.98
N THR A 124 10.97 13.37 -5.12
CA THR A 124 11.15 14.46 -6.07
C THR A 124 10.78 14.02 -7.49
N ASP A 125 10.31 14.96 -8.29
CA ASP A 125 10.14 14.76 -9.74
C ASP A 125 11.48 14.86 -10.48
N ALA A 126 11.46 14.64 -11.80
CA ALA A 126 12.66 14.72 -12.65
C ALA A 126 13.32 16.11 -12.70
N TYR A 127 12.60 17.16 -12.28
CA TYR A 127 13.09 18.53 -12.21
C TYR A 127 13.57 18.93 -10.80
N GLY A 128 13.54 17.99 -9.84
CA GLY A 128 13.94 18.23 -8.45
C GLY A 128 12.89 18.94 -7.61
N LYS A 129 11.66 19.08 -8.10
CA LYS A 129 10.53 19.59 -7.31
C LYS A 129 10.12 18.51 -6.32
N GLN A 130 9.96 18.91 -5.06
CA GLN A 130 9.45 18.01 -4.02
C GLN A 130 7.95 17.76 -4.23
N MET A 131 7.56 16.51 -4.09
CA MET A 131 6.16 16.07 -4.13
C MET A 131 5.41 16.58 -2.90
N ASP A 132 4.16 16.98 -3.07
CA ASP A 132 3.29 17.41 -1.98
C ASP A 132 2.70 16.17 -1.30
N PRO A 133 3.14 15.83 -0.07
CA PRO A 133 2.71 14.61 0.60
C PRO A 133 1.22 14.59 0.96
N THR A 134 0.47 15.67 0.76
CA THR A 134 -0.99 15.72 0.97
C THR A 134 -1.80 15.50 -0.31
N ALA A 135 -1.18 15.74 -1.47
CA ALA A 135 -1.77 15.46 -2.78
C ALA A 135 -1.28 14.12 -3.35
N ASP A 136 -0.05 13.74 -2.99
CA ASP A 136 0.68 12.61 -3.56
C ASP A 136 0.53 11.38 -2.65
N GLU A 137 -0.67 10.81 -2.68
CA GLU A 137 -0.99 9.54 -2.04
C GLU A 137 -1.96 8.70 -2.88
N TYR A 138 -1.77 7.38 -2.87
CA TYR A 138 -2.77 6.44 -3.37
C TYR A 138 -3.61 5.94 -2.21
N ASN A 139 -4.93 6.08 -2.35
CA ASN A 139 -5.91 5.54 -1.43
C ASN A 139 -6.89 4.63 -2.19
N GLY A 140 -7.00 3.37 -1.78
CA GLY A 140 -7.86 2.37 -2.43
C GLY A 140 -9.35 2.72 -2.43
N PHE A 141 -9.82 3.46 -1.42
CA PHE A 141 -11.20 3.92 -1.28
C PHE A 141 -11.49 5.10 -2.22
N ALA A 142 -10.59 6.10 -2.28
CA ALA A 142 -10.75 7.26 -3.15
C ALA A 142 -10.46 6.97 -4.62
N LYS A 143 -9.67 5.91 -4.91
CA LYS A 143 -9.14 5.57 -6.24
C LYS A 143 -8.34 6.69 -6.91
N GLU A 144 -7.85 7.65 -6.13
CA GLU A 144 -6.95 8.69 -6.60
C GLU A 144 -5.54 8.11 -6.69
N ALA A 145 -4.85 8.42 -7.79
CA ALA A 145 -3.46 8.07 -8.04
C ALA A 145 -2.71 9.35 -8.44
N PHE A 146 -1.40 9.32 -8.22
CA PHE A 146 -0.43 10.38 -8.44
C PHE A 146 -0.44 10.95 -9.87
#